data_AF-A0A662TTZ0-F1
#
_entry.id   AF-A0A662TTZ0-F1
#
_cell.length_a   1.000
_cell.length_b   1.000
_cell.length_c   1.000
_cell.angle_alpha   90.00
_cell.angle_beta   90.00
_cell.angle_gamma   90.00
#
_symmetry.space_group_name_H-M   'P 1'
#
loop_
_entity.id
_entity.type
_entity.pdbx_description
1 polymer ?
#
loop_
_entity_poly.entity_id
_entity_poly.type
_entity_poly.pdbx_seq_one_letter_code
_entity_poly.pdbx_strand_id
1 'polypeptide(L)'
;MSGGMQQKAAVARALATGTSLLLLDEPLSMLDAKVREKLRYELRKIVKDLDLTAIHVTHDQEEAIAISDRIFIMRRGEIVEYGNPIDLYLSPRKIFTSYFLGESNVLEGIVIDRKSDEVEVQIGNISLKAYGEGFQKDERVVVIFRPELARLEPGGSMRIVERSIEKGYYRYILKDKSQKFIVKTFEKFDIDGKIDLRIPKEYVRVYKYPERGLNNEIALR
;
A
#
# COMPACT_ATOMS: atom_id res chain seq x y z
N MET A 1 -35.12 -6.49 3.35
CA MET A 1 -34.14 -6.10 2.30
C MET A 1 -32.75 -6.43 2.82
N SER A 2 -31.86 -7.00 2.00
CA SER A 2 -30.45 -7.17 2.40
C SER A 2 -29.77 -5.79 2.54
N GLY A 3 -28.67 -5.70 3.29
CA GLY A 3 -27.89 -4.46 3.43
C GLY A 3 -27.54 -3.85 2.06
N GLY A 4 -27.12 -4.68 1.11
CA GLY A 4 -26.84 -4.24 -0.27
C GLY A 4 -28.06 -3.70 -1.01
N MET A 5 -29.26 -4.25 -0.77
CA MET A 5 -30.49 -3.69 -1.35
C MET A 5 -30.88 -2.35 -0.72
N GLN A 6 -30.71 -2.19 0.60
CA GLN A 6 -30.98 -0.92 1.29
C GLN A 6 -30.07 0.18 0.76
N GLN A 7 -28.82 -0.17 0.49
CA GLN A 7 -27.84 0.78 -0.01
C GLN A 7 -28.07 1.18 -1.47
N LYS A 8 -28.40 0.21 -2.34
CA LYS A 8 -28.85 0.52 -3.71
C LYS A 8 -30.07 1.45 -3.71
N ALA A 9 -31.04 1.19 -2.83
CA ALA A 9 -32.21 2.06 -2.69
C ALA A 9 -31.82 3.46 -2.19
N ALA A 10 -30.86 3.58 -1.27
CA ALA A 10 -30.38 4.88 -0.79
C ALA A 10 -29.71 5.70 -1.90
N VAL A 11 -28.82 5.07 -2.69
CA VAL A 11 -28.17 5.71 -3.84
C VAL A 11 -29.21 6.12 -4.88
N ALA A 12 -30.15 5.22 -5.23
CA ALA A 12 -31.22 5.53 -6.18
C ALA A 12 -32.10 6.70 -5.71
N ARG A 13 -32.43 6.78 -4.41
CA ARG A 13 -33.15 7.91 -3.84
C ARG A 13 -32.38 9.22 -3.97
N ALA A 14 -31.07 9.21 -3.73
CA ALA A 14 -30.23 10.39 -3.89
C ALA A 14 -30.17 10.85 -5.35
N LEU A 15 -30.11 9.92 -6.31
CA LEU A 15 -30.09 10.24 -7.73
C LEU A 15 -31.43 10.77 -8.24
N ALA A 16 -32.55 10.25 -7.70
CA ALA A 16 -33.89 10.66 -8.11
C ALA A 16 -34.21 12.14 -7.83
N THR A 17 -33.44 12.81 -6.96
CA THR A 17 -33.61 14.25 -6.68
C THR A 17 -32.94 15.14 -7.72
N GLY A 18 -32.18 14.58 -8.68
CA GLY A 18 -31.42 15.36 -9.66
C GLY A 18 -30.18 16.05 -9.08
N THR A 19 -29.60 15.52 -7.99
CA THR A 19 -28.38 16.07 -7.39
C THR A 19 -27.18 15.96 -8.34
N SER A 20 -26.31 16.97 -8.33
CA SER A 20 -25.00 16.93 -9.02
C SER A 20 -23.85 16.47 -8.11
N LEU A 21 -24.10 16.41 -6.79
CA LEU A 21 -23.13 16.03 -5.77
C LEU A 21 -23.64 14.86 -4.92
N LEU A 22 -22.83 13.82 -4.79
CA LEU A 22 -23.05 12.69 -3.90
C LEU A 22 -22.03 12.72 -2.76
N LEU A 23 -22.51 12.70 -1.52
CA LEU A 23 -21.69 12.52 -0.32
C LEU A 23 -21.97 11.13 0.23
N LEU A 24 -20.94 10.29 0.27
CA LEU A 24 -21.02 8.90 0.70
C LEU A 24 -20.13 8.70 1.92
N ASP A 25 -20.73 8.40 3.06
CA ASP A 25 -20.02 8.14 4.32
C ASP A 25 -20.05 6.66 4.66
N GLU A 26 -18.89 6.00 4.56
CA GLU A 26 -18.68 4.57 4.80
C GLU A 26 -19.75 3.66 4.17
N PRO A 27 -20.15 3.95 2.91
CA PRO A 27 -21.40 3.43 2.39
C PRO A 27 -21.38 1.90 2.37
N LEU A 28 -20.27 1.28 1.98
CA LEU A 28 -20.16 -0.16 1.73
C LEU A 28 -19.63 -0.99 2.91
N SER A 29 -19.38 -0.37 4.06
CA SER A 29 -18.69 -0.97 5.22
C SER A 29 -19.41 -2.20 5.79
N MET A 30 -20.75 -2.21 5.80
CA MET A 30 -21.57 -3.27 6.40
C MET A 30 -21.83 -4.47 5.47
N LEU A 31 -21.29 -4.46 4.25
CA LEU A 31 -21.55 -5.50 3.26
C LEU A 31 -20.51 -6.62 3.32
N ASP A 32 -20.92 -7.83 2.92
CA ASP A 32 -19.98 -8.93 2.66
C ASP A 32 -19.04 -8.59 1.49
N ALA A 33 -17.86 -9.21 1.47
CA ALA A 33 -16.79 -8.86 0.53
C ALA A 33 -17.21 -8.94 -0.95
N LYS A 34 -17.99 -9.96 -1.33
CA LYS A 34 -18.40 -10.17 -2.73
C LYS A 34 -19.44 -9.15 -3.18
N VAL A 35 -20.40 -8.84 -2.32
CA VAL A 35 -21.40 -7.79 -2.60
C VAL A 35 -20.74 -6.42 -2.60
N ARG A 36 -19.78 -6.18 -1.71
CA ARG A 36 -18.99 -4.95 -1.64
C ARG A 36 -18.24 -4.69 -2.94
N GLU A 37 -17.48 -5.66 -3.42
CA GLU A 37 -16.72 -5.57 -4.68
C GLU A 37 -17.64 -5.22 -5.86
N LYS A 38 -18.77 -5.94 -5.98
CA LYS A 38 -19.75 -5.65 -7.03
C LYS A 38 -20.29 -4.22 -6.92
N LEU A 39 -20.65 -3.77 -5.72
CA LEU A 39 -21.22 -2.45 -5.53
C LEU A 39 -20.21 -1.32 -5.73
N ARG A 40 -18.93 -1.52 -5.41
CA ARG A 40 -17.84 -0.58 -5.76
C ARG A 40 -17.82 -0.28 -7.25
N TYR A 41 -17.84 -1.32 -8.06
CA TYR A 41 -17.85 -1.20 -9.53
C TYR A 41 -19.10 -0.47 -10.03
N GLU A 42 -20.29 -0.88 -9.57
CA GLU A 42 -21.55 -0.25 -9.97
C GLU A 42 -21.61 1.23 -9.55
N LEU A 43 -21.15 1.57 -8.34
CA LEU A 43 -21.11 2.96 -7.87
C LEU A 43 -20.20 3.81 -8.74
N ARG A 44 -18.97 3.35 -9.04
CA ARG A 44 -18.06 4.08 -9.94
C ARG A 44 -18.71 4.28 -11.29
N LYS A 45 -19.32 3.24 -11.85
CA LYS A 45 -20.00 3.29 -13.14
C LYS A 45 -21.12 4.32 -13.15
N ILE A 46 -22.02 4.29 -12.17
CA ILE A 46 -23.12 5.26 -12.05
C ILE A 46 -22.61 6.70 -11.97
N VAL A 47 -21.59 6.95 -11.13
CA VAL A 47 -21.00 8.28 -10.98
C VAL A 47 -20.42 8.79 -12.31
N LYS A 48 -19.74 7.90 -13.06
CA LYS A 48 -19.15 8.24 -14.37
C LYS A 48 -20.20 8.42 -15.47
N ASP A 49 -21.14 7.49 -15.57
CA ASP A 49 -22.17 7.49 -16.62
C ASP A 49 -23.11 8.69 -16.50
N LEU A 50 -23.33 9.18 -15.27
CA LEU A 50 -24.18 10.34 -14.97
C LEU A 50 -23.42 11.65 -14.79
N ASP A 51 -22.09 11.65 -15.00
CA ASP A 51 -21.20 12.81 -14.80
C ASP A 51 -21.39 13.53 -13.45
N LEU A 52 -21.48 12.74 -12.38
CA LEU A 52 -21.70 13.25 -11.03
C LEU A 52 -20.37 13.55 -10.34
N THR A 53 -20.39 14.55 -9.46
CA THR A 53 -19.32 14.71 -8.47
C THR A 53 -19.64 13.84 -7.26
N ALA A 54 -18.70 13.00 -6.82
CA ALA A 54 -18.87 12.18 -5.63
C ALA A 54 -17.70 12.37 -4.65
N ILE A 55 -18.03 12.59 -3.38
CA ILE A 55 -17.08 12.50 -2.27
C ILE A 55 -17.39 11.22 -1.51
N HIS A 56 -16.40 10.35 -1.42
CA HIS A 56 -16.51 9.05 -0.78
C HIS A 56 -15.54 8.98 0.41
N VAL A 57 -16.09 8.76 1.60
CA VAL A 57 -15.33 8.58 2.85
C VAL A 57 -15.31 7.09 3.17
N THR A 58 -14.12 6.54 3.38
CA THR A 58 -13.93 5.13 3.73
C THR A 58 -12.64 4.90 4.52
N HIS A 59 -12.66 3.91 5.40
CA HIS A 59 -11.49 3.34 6.07
C HIS A 59 -10.89 2.14 5.30
N ASP A 60 -11.55 1.70 4.21
CA ASP A 60 -11.09 0.59 3.37
C ASP A 60 -10.21 1.12 2.23
N GLN A 61 -8.94 0.74 2.26
CA GLN A 61 -7.94 1.22 1.32
C GLN A 61 -8.15 0.65 -0.10
N GLU A 62 -8.60 -0.61 -0.19
CA GLU A 62 -8.89 -1.24 -1.48
C GLU A 62 -10.08 -0.57 -2.15
N GLU A 63 -11.05 -0.13 -1.35
CA GLU A 63 -12.16 0.70 -1.83
C GLU A 63 -11.66 2.00 -2.45
N ALA A 64 -10.90 2.79 -1.69
CA ALA A 64 -10.40 4.08 -2.12
C ALA A 64 -9.56 3.97 -3.41
N ILE A 65 -8.71 2.94 -3.51
CA ILE A 65 -7.86 2.72 -4.70
C ILE A 65 -8.71 2.30 -5.91
N ALA A 66 -9.73 1.47 -5.72
CA ALA A 66 -10.50 0.89 -6.82
C ALA A 66 -11.50 1.87 -7.47
N ILE A 67 -12.10 2.77 -6.68
CA ILE A 67 -13.23 3.57 -7.17
C ILE A 67 -12.95 5.06 -7.37
N SER A 68 -11.89 5.60 -6.79
CA SER A 68 -11.64 7.03 -6.78
C SER A 68 -10.78 7.50 -7.95
N ASP A 69 -11.03 8.71 -8.42
CA ASP A 69 -10.13 9.38 -9.36
C ASP A 69 -8.96 10.06 -8.63
N ARG A 70 -9.22 10.53 -7.40
CA ARG A 70 -8.26 11.14 -6.49
C ARG A 70 -8.56 10.68 -5.07
N ILE A 71 -7.51 10.50 -4.28
CA ILE A 71 -7.61 10.12 -2.87
C ILE A 71 -6.97 11.22 -2.03
N PHE A 72 -7.62 11.54 -0.90
CA PHE A 72 -7.06 12.36 0.16
C PHE A 72 -6.85 11.45 1.37
N ILE A 73 -5.60 11.32 1.81
CA ILE A 73 -5.24 10.51 2.97
C ILE A 73 -5.21 11.42 4.17
N MET A 74 -5.95 11.06 5.20
CA MET A 74 -6.08 11.85 6.41
C MET A 74 -5.48 11.12 7.62
N ARG A 75 -4.85 11.87 8.50
CA ARG A 75 -4.36 11.40 9.81
C ARG A 75 -4.55 12.52 10.82
N ARG A 76 -5.18 12.21 11.97
CA ARG A 76 -5.40 13.17 13.07
C ARG A 76 -6.04 14.49 12.62
N GLY A 77 -7.01 14.42 11.70
CA GLY A 77 -7.73 15.59 11.19
C GLY A 77 -6.99 16.37 10.09
N GLU A 78 -5.76 15.99 9.73
CA GLU A 78 -4.98 16.67 8.70
C GLU A 78 -4.85 15.80 7.44
N ILE A 79 -4.77 16.45 6.28
CA ILE A 79 -4.43 15.78 5.02
C ILE A 79 -2.92 15.51 5.01
N VAL A 80 -2.54 14.24 5.03
CA VAL A 80 -1.14 13.81 4.96
C VAL A 80 -0.61 13.89 3.53
N GLU A 81 -1.42 13.39 2.59
CA GLU A 81 -1.08 13.35 1.18
C GLU A 81 -2.35 13.24 0.33
N TYR A 82 -2.28 13.70 -0.92
CA TYR A 82 -3.33 13.52 -1.90
C TYR A 82 -2.73 13.32 -3.29
N GLY A 83 -3.48 12.66 -4.16
CA GLY A 83 -3.01 12.29 -5.50
C GLY A 83 -3.97 11.35 -6.21
N ASN A 84 -3.59 10.89 -7.40
CA ASN A 84 -4.29 9.77 -8.01
C ASN A 84 -3.94 8.46 -7.27
N PRO A 85 -4.80 7.42 -7.35
CA PRO A 85 -4.58 6.17 -6.65
C PRO A 85 -3.25 5.48 -6.95
N ILE A 86 -2.83 5.48 -8.21
CA ILE A 86 -1.64 4.75 -8.68
C ILE A 86 -0.38 5.37 -8.09
N ASP A 87 -0.24 6.70 -8.14
CA ASP A 87 0.91 7.41 -7.61
C ASP A 87 0.99 7.27 -6.08
N LEU A 88 -0.15 7.38 -5.38
CA LEU A 88 -0.19 7.18 -3.94
C LEU A 88 0.18 5.74 -3.54
N TYR A 89 -0.12 4.76 -4.39
CA TYR A 89 0.22 3.37 -4.12
C TYR A 89 1.69 3.04 -4.41
N LEU A 90 2.18 3.44 -5.60
CA LEU A 90 3.48 3.06 -6.15
C LEU A 90 4.61 4.02 -5.78
N SER A 91 4.31 5.32 -5.67
CA SER A 91 5.32 6.37 -5.42
C SER A 91 4.85 7.40 -4.38
N PRO A 92 4.42 6.95 -3.18
CA PRO A 92 4.00 7.87 -2.13
C PRO A 92 5.15 8.77 -1.66
N ARG A 93 4.83 10.01 -1.29
CA ARG A 93 5.82 10.99 -0.80
C ARG A 93 5.99 10.93 0.71
N LYS A 94 5.02 10.37 1.44
CA LYS A 94 5.04 10.26 2.90
C LYS A 94 5.20 8.82 3.35
N ILE A 95 6.04 8.59 4.37
CA ILE A 95 6.19 7.30 5.06
C ILE A 95 4.83 6.77 5.49
N PHE A 96 4.01 7.61 6.12
CA PHE A 96 2.66 7.23 6.54
C PHE A 96 1.80 6.76 5.38
N THR A 97 1.76 7.46 4.24
CA THR A 97 1.01 7.02 3.05
C THR A 97 1.48 5.65 2.57
N SER A 98 2.80 5.47 2.48
CA SER A 98 3.41 4.21 2.01
C SER A 98 3.10 3.05 2.93
N TYR A 99 3.06 3.29 4.24
CA TYR A 99 2.67 2.30 5.24
C TYR A 99 1.17 2.05 5.27
N PHE A 100 0.38 3.11 5.16
CA PHE A 100 -1.07 3.08 5.31
C PHE A 100 -1.72 2.37 4.14
N LEU A 101 -1.39 2.70 2.89
CA LEU A 101 -2.06 2.11 1.73
C LEU A 101 -1.53 0.70 1.44
N GLY A 102 -2.26 -0.35 1.80
CA GLY A 102 -1.88 -1.74 1.52
C GLY A 102 -0.71 -2.25 2.38
N GLU A 103 -0.38 -3.52 2.21
CA GLU A 103 0.74 -4.13 2.94
C GLU A 103 2.08 -3.58 2.43
N SER A 104 3.04 -3.41 3.35
CA SER A 104 4.38 -2.92 3.02
C SER A 104 5.42 -3.51 3.96
N ASN A 105 6.63 -3.68 3.43
CA ASN A 105 7.82 -3.88 4.25
C ASN A 105 8.36 -2.51 4.63
N VAL A 106 8.44 -2.21 5.93
CA VAL A 106 9.01 -0.95 6.43
C VAL A 106 10.24 -1.29 7.24
N LEU A 107 11.40 -0.87 6.75
CA LEU A 107 12.69 -1.28 7.26
C LEU A 107 13.57 -0.06 7.53
N GLU A 108 14.43 -0.17 8.53
CA GLU A 108 15.46 0.82 8.78
C GLU A 108 16.76 0.40 8.10
N GLY A 109 17.47 1.36 7.53
CA GLY A 109 18.74 1.12 6.87
C GLY A 109 19.70 2.29 6.98
N ILE A 110 20.93 2.05 6.54
CA ILE A 110 22.01 3.05 6.48
C ILE A 110 22.43 3.21 5.01
N VAL A 111 22.55 4.45 4.55
CA VAL A 111 23.05 4.73 3.21
C VAL A 111 24.53 4.37 3.11
N ILE A 112 24.88 3.45 2.22
CA ILE A 112 26.27 2.98 2.05
C ILE A 112 26.95 3.54 0.80
N ASP A 113 26.17 3.83 -0.24
CA ASP A 113 26.65 4.45 -1.48
C ASP A 113 25.58 5.37 -2.09
N ARG A 114 26.01 6.34 -2.89
CA ARG A 114 25.12 7.25 -3.62
C ARG A 114 25.70 7.66 -4.97
N LYS A 115 24.80 7.81 -5.92
CA LYS A 115 25.05 8.45 -7.22
C LYS A 115 24.11 9.65 -7.37
N SER A 116 24.11 10.27 -8.55
CA SER A 116 23.34 11.48 -8.84
C SER A 116 21.85 11.32 -8.55
N ASP A 117 21.27 10.18 -8.93
CA ASP A 117 19.84 9.86 -8.87
C ASP A 117 19.52 8.54 -8.15
N GLU A 118 20.55 7.85 -7.66
CA GLU A 118 20.44 6.54 -7.01
C GLU A 118 21.06 6.56 -5.62
N VAL A 119 20.44 5.81 -4.71
CA VAL A 119 20.96 5.54 -3.37
C VAL A 119 21.00 4.03 -3.14
N GLU A 120 22.07 3.56 -2.51
CA GLU A 120 22.17 2.17 -2.03
C GLU A 120 22.13 2.17 -0.51
N VAL A 121 21.20 1.38 0.04
CA VAL A 121 20.93 1.33 1.48
C VAL A 121 21.18 -0.09 1.99
N GLN A 122 22.01 -0.19 3.02
CA GLN A 122 22.22 -1.42 3.77
C GLN A 122 21.07 -1.65 4.75
N ILE A 123 20.47 -2.84 4.68
CA ILE A 123 19.37 -3.28 5.54
C ILE A 123 19.72 -4.68 6.05
N GLY A 124 20.21 -4.77 7.28
CA GLY A 124 20.66 -6.07 7.82
C GLY A 124 21.87 -6.57 7.03
N ASN A 125 21.79 -7.76 6.42
CA ASN A 125 22.87 -8.26 5.55
C ASN A 125 22.60 -8.06 4.06
N ILE A 126 21.49 -7.44 3.67
CA ILE A 126 21.19 -7.12 2.26
C ILE A 126 21.42 -5.65 1.98
N SER A 127 21.67 -5.31 0.71
CA SER A 127 21.61 -3.94 0.22
C SER A 127 20.53 -3.81 -0.85
N LEU A 128 19.81 -2.69 -0.82
CA LEU A 128 18.80 -2.36 -1.82
C LEU A 128 19.15 -1.03 -2.49
N LYS A 129 18.97 -0.99 -3.80
CA LYS A 129 19.07 0.24 -4.59
C LYS A 129 17.70 0.87 -4.75
N ALA A 130 17.66 2.18 -4.76
CA ALA A 130 16.45 2.96 -5.01
C ALA A 130 16.79 4.25 -5.76
N TYR A 131 15.79 4.83 -6.42
CA TYR A 131 15.89 6.22 -6.86
C TYR A 131 15.76 7.14 -5.65
N GLY A 132 16.65 8.12 -5.54
CA GLY A 132 16.65 9.03 -4.41
C GLY A 132 17.80 10.03 -4.46
N GLU A 133 17.49 11.28 -4.14
CA GLU A 133 18.44 12.38 -4.06
C GLU A 133 18.47 12.96 -2.65
N GLY A 134 19.52 13.73 -2.34
CA GLY A 134 19.60 14.48 -1.08
C GLY A 134 19.90 13.66 0.17
N PHE A 135 20.37 12.42 0.00
CA PHE A 135 20.88 11.56 1.07
C PHE A 135 22.40 11.67 1.21
N GLN A 136 22.89 11.49 2.44
CA GLN A 136 24.30 11.46 2.79
C GLN A 136 24.75 10.03 3.08
N LYS A 137 26.05 9.75 2.84
CA LYS A 137 26.64 8.49 3.27
C LYS A 137 26.54 8.38 4.80
N ASP A 138 26.31 7.16 5.28
CA ASP A 138 26.10 6.83 6.70
C ASP A 138 24.82 7.45 7.31
N GLU A 139 23.96 8.06 6.48
CA GLU A 139 22.65 8.56 6.92
C GLU A 139 21.70 7.41 7.23
N ARG A 140 21.01 7.51 8.37
CA ARG A 140 19.92 6.60 8.72
C ARG A 140 18.67 6.97 7.94
N VAL A 141 18.06 5.97 7.31
CA VAL A 141 16.91 6.13 6.43
C VAL A 141 15.86 5.05 6.69
N VAL A 142 14.66 5.28 6.17
CA VAL A 142 13.56 4.31 6.14
C VAL A 142 13.39 3.82 4.72
N VAL A 143 13.42 2.51 4.53
CA VAL A 143 13.21 1.85 3.24
C VAL A 143 11.86 1.15 3.24
N ILE A 144 11.06 1.41 2.21
CA ILE A 144 9.73 0.82 2.06
C ILE A 144 9.58 0.19 0.68
N PHE A 145 9.05 -1.03 0.62
CA PHE A 145 8.65 -1.67 -0.63
C PHE A 145 7.43 -2.57 -0.42
N ARG A 146 6.68 -2.81 -1.51
CA ARG A 146 5.48 -3.65 -1.50
C ARG A 146 5.83 -5.15 -1.59
N PRO A 147 5.22 -6.04 -0.80
CA PRO A 147 5.48 -7.47 -0.87
C PRO A 147 5.33 -8.09 -2.26
N GLU A 148 4.36 -7.62 -3.04
CA GLU A 148 4.04 -8.13 -4.38
C GLU A 148 4.97 -7.60 -5.49
N LEU A 149 5.80 -6.59 -5.19
CA LEU A 149 6.80 -6.05 -6.12
C LEU A 149 8.19 -6.66 -5.90
N ALA A 150 8.34 -7.50 -4.87
CA ALA A 150 9.53 -8.28 -4.60
C ALA A 150 9.48 -9.64 -5.32
N ARG A 151 10.64 -10.11 -5.75
CA ARG A 151 10.84 -11.42 -6.39
C ARG A 151 11.72 -12.29 -5.52
N LEU A 152 11.39 -13.58 -5.48
CA LEU A 152 12.19 -14.61 -4.81
C LEU A 152 12.96 -15.38 -5.87
N GLU A 153 14.24 -15.60 -5.61
CA GLU A 153 15.06 -16.49 -6.44
C GLU A 153 15.67 -17.60 -5.57
N PRO A 154 15.71 -18.86 -6.03
CA PRO A 154 16.39 -19.93 -5.30
C PRO A 154 17.89 -19.61 -5.13
N GLY A 155 18.44 -19.88 -3.95
CA GLY A 155 19.83 -19.57 -3.60
C GLY A 155 19.93 -18.47 -2.54
N GLY A 156 21.12 -17.95 -2.22
CA GLY A 156 21.24 -16.84 -1.26
C GLY A 156 21.28 -17.24 0.22
N SER A 157 20.99 -16.27 1.11
CA SER A 157 21.23 -16.38 2.56
C SER A 157 19.96 -16.32 3.42
N MET A 158 18.82 -15.94 2.85
CA MET A 158 17.57 -15.79 3.60
C MET A 158 16.85 -17.14 3.69
N ARG A 159 16.06 -17.33 4.76
CA ARG A 159 15.23 -18.52 4.93
C ARG A 159 13.75 -18.15 4.96
N ILE A 160 12.92 -18.95 4.31
CA ILE A 160 11.46 -18.91 4.54
C ILE A 160 11.18 -19.49 5.93
N VAL A 161 10.58 -18.69 6.80
CA VAL A 161 10.16 -19.13 8.14
C VAL A 161 8.65 -19.36 8.26
N GLU A 162 7.87 -18.76 7.36
CA GLU A 162 6.42 -18.93 7.33
C GLU A 162 5.91 -18.84 5.89
N ARG A 163 4.90 -19.66 5.57
CA ARG A 163 4.16 -19.61 4.32
C ARG A 163 2.67 -19.64 4.63
N SER A 164 1.92 -18.69 4.10
CA SER A 164 0.47 -18.69 4.08
C SER A 164 -0.06 -18.43 2.67
N ILE A 165 -1.38 -18.60 2.48
CA ILE A 165 -2.06 -18.27 1.22
C ILE A 165 -3.06 -17.18 1.50
N GLU A 166 -3.02 -16.10 0.71
CA GLU A 166 -3.89 -14.95 0.85
C GLU A 166 -4.36 -14.51 -0.53
N LYS A 167 -5.69 -14.46 -0.76
CA LYS A 167 -6.30 -14.02 -2.03
C LYS A 167 -5.70 -14.66 -3.30
N GLY A 168 -5.26 -15.93 -3.20
CA GLY A 168 -4.64 -16.67 -4.31
C GLY A 168 -3.12 -16.50 -4.46
N TYR A 169 -2.48 -15.69 -3.63
CA TYR A 169 -1.03 -15.52 -3.57
C TYR A 169 -0.44 -16.38 -2.46
N TYR A 170 0.77 -16.90 -2.67
CA TYR A 170 1.62 -17.32 -1.56
C TYR A 170 2.21 -16.08 -0.89
N ARG A 171 2.02 -15.99 0.42
CA ARG A 171 2.64 -14.97 1.27
C ARG A 171 3.74 -15.64 2.09
N TYR A 172 4.98 -15.21 1.88
CA TYR A 172 6.15 -15.71 2.59
C TYR A 172 6.67 -14.69 3.60
N ILE A 173 7.05 -15.17 4.78
CA ILE A 173 7.89 -14.41 5.70
C ILE A 173 9.31 -14.96 5.57
N LEU A 174 10.21 -14.13 5.04
CA LEU A 174 11.64 -14.39 4.98
C LEU A 174 12.30 -13.86 6.25
N LYS A 175 13.33 -14.54 6.73
CA LYS A 175 14.16 -14.08 7.84
C LYS A 175 15.63 -14.02 7.43
N ASP A 176 16.24 -12.86 7.67
CA ASP A 176 17.69 -12.65 7.63
C ASP A 176 18.18 -12.20 9.01
N LYS A 177 18.79 -13.13 9.76
CA LYS A 177 19.18 -12.94 11.17
C LYS A 177 18.05 -12.34 12.03
N SER A 178 18.06 -11.03 12.25
CA SER A 178 17.09 -10.28 13.07
C SER A 178 15.96 -9.63 12.26
N GLN A 179 16.08 -9.52 10.94
CA GLN A 179 15.10 -8.85 10.09
C GLN A 179 14.15 -9.84 9.43
N LYS A 180 12.92 -9.37 9.22
CA LYS A 180 11.87 -10.10 8.53
C LYS A 180 11.40 -9.32 7.32
N PHE A 181 11.09 -10.04 6.26
CA PHE A 181 10.60 -9.49 5.01
C PHE A 181 9.38 -10.29 4.59
N ILE A 182 8.39 -9.62 4.03
CA ILE A 182 7.16 -10.20 3.53
C ILE A 182 7.21 -10.12 2.00
N VAL A 183 6.95 -11.23 1.33
CA VAL A 183 6.88 -11.29 -0.13
C VAL A 183 5.62 -12.02 -0.55
N LYS A 184 4.94 -11.50 -1.58
CA LYS A 184 3.73 -12.09 -2.17
C LYS A 184 4.02 -12.49 -3.60
N THR A 185 3.76 -13.75 -3.95
CA THR A 185 3.99 -14.28 -5.30
C THR A 185 3.01 -15.41 -5.62
N PHE A 186 2.78 -15.67 -6.91
CA PHE A 186 2.03 -16.85 -7.37
C PHE A 186 2.87 -18.13 -7.36
N GLU A 187 4.20 -17.99 -7.26
CA GLU A 187 5.12 -19.12 -7.30
C GLU A 187 5.26 -19.81 -5.94
N LYS A 188 5.32 -21.14 -5.99
CA LYS A 188 5.50 -21.96 -4.79
C LYS A 188 7.00 -22.18 -4.53
N PHE A 189 7.41 -21.88 -3.31
CA PHE A 189 8.74 -22.15 -2.77
C PHE A 189 8.64 -23.08 -1.56
N ASP A 190 9.71 -23.86 -1.35
CA ASP A 190 9.81 -24.78 -0.22
C ASP A 190 10.27 -24.04 1.04
N ILE A 191 9.65 -24.41 2.16
CA ILE A 191 10.04 -23.94 3.49
C ILE A 191 11.46 -24.49 3.76
N ASP A 192 12.29 -23.70 4.46
CA ASP A 192 13.73 -23.96 4.69
C ASP A 192 14.65 -23.83 3.47
N GLY A 193 14.12 -23.51 2.28
CA GLY A 193 14.92 -23.13 1.13
C GLY A 193 15.76 -21.87 1.42
N LYS A 194 17.00 -21.88 0.95
CA LYS A 194 17.79 -20.65 0.83
C LYS A 194 17.22 -19.83 -0.32
N ILE A 195 16.83 -18.59 -0.03
CA ILE A 195 16.24 -17.68 -1.00
C ILE A 195 16.99 -16.35 -1.00
N ASP A 196 17.10 -15.77 -2.21
CA ASP A 196 17.54 -14.41 -2.44
C ASP A 196 16.34 -13.52 -2.72
N LEU A 197 16.40 -12.29 -2.24
CA LEU A 197 15.34 -11.29 -2.36
C LEU A 197 15.76 -10.24 -3.38
N ARG A 198 15.04 -10.15 -4.50
CA ARG A 198 15.28 -9.12 -5.50
C ARG A 198 14.11 -8.17 -5.61
N ILE A 199 14.41 -6.88 -5.57
CA ILE A 199 13.41 -5.82 -5.72
C ILE A 199 13.96 -4.82 -6.75
N PRO A 200 13.25 -4.58 -7.86
CA PRO A 200 13.63 -3.53 -8.80
C PRO A 200 13.71 -2.17 -8.09
N LYS A 201 14.75 -1.39 -8.37
CA LYS A 201 15.03 -0.12 -7.68
C LYS A 201 13.90 0.91 -7.81
N GLU A 202 13.13 0.84 -8.87
CA GLU A 202 11.93 1.64 -9.10
C GLU A 202 10.79 1.33 -8.14
N TYR A 203 10.81 0.20 -7.44
CA TYR A 203 9.78 -0.17 -6.45
C TYR A 203 10.25 -0.08 -5.01
N VAL A 204 11.51 0.33 -4.81
CA VAL A 204 12.05 0.67 -3.49
C VAL A 204 11.86 2.16 -3.26
N ARG A 205 11.33 2.53 -2.09
CA ARG A 205 11.20 3.90 -1.64
C ARG A 205 12.14 4.14 -0.47
N VAL A 206 12.87 5.24 -0.50
CA VAL A 206 13.76 5.64 0.59
C VAL A 206 13.32 7.01 1.11
N TYR A 207 13.18 7.10 2.42
CA TYR A 207 12.77 8.31 3.12
C TYR A 207 13.79 8.66 4.19
N LYS A 208 13.91 9.95 4.48
CA LYS A 208 14.66 10.41 5.66
C LYS A 208 14.06 9.80 6.92
N TYR A 209 14.92 9.46 7.87
CA TYR A 209 14.44 8.95 9.14
C TYR A 209 13.65 10.04 9.88
N PRO A 210 12.42 9.76 10.36
CA PRO A 210 11.60 10.77 11.02
C PRO A 210 12.18 11.16 12.38
N GLU A 211 12.21 12.45 12.69
CA GLU A 211 12.79 12.99 13.93
C GLU A 211 12.16 12.41 15.20
N ARG A 212 10.85 12.14 15.17
CA ARG A 212 10.09 11.56 16.28
C ARG A 212 10.16 10.03 16.34
N GLY A 213 10.94 9.40 15.47
CA GLY A 213 11.09 7.95 15.36
C GLY A 213 10.04 7.29 14.48
N LEU A 214 10.41 6.14 13.89
CA LEU A 214 9.61 5.44 12.89
C LEU A 214 8.24 4.99 13.42
N ASN A 215 8.21 4.43 14.64
CA ASN A 215 6.97 3.94 15.25
C ASN A 215 5.90 5.04 15.41
N ASN A 216 6.32 6.28 15.72
CA ASN A 216 5.40 7.41 15.79
C ASN A 216 4.93 7.86 14.41
N GLU A 217 5.80 7.77 13.38
CA GLU A 217 5.45 8.17 12.02
C GLU A 217 4.47 7.21 11.34
N ILE A 218 4.46 5.93 11.71
CA ILE A 218 3.53 4.93 11.17
C ILE A 218 2.31 4.68 12.08
N ALA A 219 2.25 5.32 13.25
CA ALA A 219 1.13 5.17 14.17
C ALA A 219 -0.18 5.64 13.53
N LEU A 220 -1.20 4.79 13.60
CA LEU A 220 -2.56 5.10 13.12
C LEU A 220 -3.36 5.95 14.12
N ARG A 221 -2.89 6.07 15.37
CA ARG A 221 -3.53 6.82 16.46
C ARG A 221 -2.61 7.93 16.94
#